data_AF-A0A6V8NC29-F1
#
_entry.id   AF-A0A6V8NC29-F1
#
_cell.length_a   1.000
_cell.length_b   1.000
_cell.length_c   1.000
_cell.angle_alpha   90.00
_cell.angle_beta   90.00
_cell.angle_gamma   90.00
#
_symmetry.space_group_name_H-M   'P 1'
#
loop_
_entity.id
_entity.type
_entity.pdbx_description
1 polymer ?
#
loop_
_entity_poly.entity_id
_entity_poly.type
_entity_poly.pdbx_seq_one_letter_code
_entity_poly.pdbx_strand_id
1 'polypeptide(L)' 'MKWLLTCGGVGLLTSALLDPVIYATLEKPIPWWRDLLMGAAGIVCVYLLVKYRRDL' A
#
# COMPACT_ATOMS: atom_id res chain seq x y z
N MET A 1 -5.77 -3.57 -17.36
CA MET A 1 -4.79 -3.96 -16.32
C MET A 1 -4.27 -2.77 -15.49
N LYS A 2 -4.09 -1.57 -16.05
CA LYS A 2 -3.65 -0.36 -15.32
C LYS A 2 -4.48 -0.08 -14.06
N TRP A 3 -5.82 -0.21 -14.15
CA TRP A 3 -6.73 0.05 -13.03
C TRP A 3 -6.50 -0.88 -11.82
N LEU A 4 -6.17 -2.16 -12.06
CA LEU A 4 -5.91 -3.13 -10.99
C LEU A 4 -4.62 -2.77 -10.24
N LEU A 5 -3.57 -2.36 -10.96
CA LEU A 5 -2.33 -1.88 -10.34
C LEU A 5 -2.55 -0.53 -9.62
N THR A 6 -3.41 0.34 -10.14
CA THR A 6 -3.72 1.63 -9.47
C THR A 6 -4.47 1.37 -8.17
N CYS A 7 -5.53 0.55 -8.21
CA CYS A 7 -6.30 0.18 -7.03
C CYS A 7 -5.46 -0.60 -6.02
N GLY A 8 -4.59 -1.51 -6.48
CA GLY A 8 -3.67 -2.24 -5.60
C GLY A 8 -2.65 -1.32 -4.94
N GLY A 9 -2.00 -0.45 -5.71
CA GLY A 9 -1.02 0.51 -5.19
C GLY A 9 -1.64 1.52 -4.21
N VAL A 10 -2.75 2.14 -4.59
CA VAL A 10 -3.46 3.10 -3.74
C VAL A 10 -4.04 2.39 -2.51
N GLY A 11 -4.69 1.24 -2.66
CA GLY A 11 -5.26 0.47 -1.55
C GLY A 11 -4.20 0.05 -0.54
N LEU A 12 -3.07 -0.50 -0.99
CA LEU A 12 -1.97 -0.90 -0.10
C LEU A 12 -1.34 0.29 0.63
N LEU A 13 -1.14 1.42 -0.06
CA LEU A 13 -0.66 2.65 0.56
C LEU A 13 -1.64 3.22 1.59
N THR A 14 -2.94 3.18 1.27
CA THR A 14 -3.98 3.69 2.16
C THR A 14 -4.09 2.79 3.40
N SER A 15 -4.07 1.47 3.22
CA SER A 15 -4.05 0.52 4.33
C SER A 15 -2.80 0.65 5.19
N ALA A 16 -1.62 0.83 4.60
CA ALA A 16 -0.38 1.04 5.36
C ALA A 16 -0.43 2.30 6.26
N LEU A 17 -1.25 3.29 5.90
CA LEU A 17 -1.46 4.50 6.71
C LEU A 17 -2.63 4.35 7.68
N LEU A 18 -3.67 3.62 7.29
CA LEU A 18 -4.90 3.47 8.07
C LEU A 18 -4.78 2.40 9.17
N ASP A 19 -4.03 1.32 8.93
CA ASP A 19 -3.76 0.28 9.93
C ASP A 19 -3.14 0.83 11.22
N PRO A 20 -2.05 1.64 11.20
CA PRO A 20 -1.48 2.16 12.43
C PRO A 20 -2.45 3.11 13.15
N VAL A 21 -3.31 3.83 12.42
CA VAL A 21 -4.38 4.67 13.00
C VAL A 21 -5.47 3.84 13.68
N ILE A 22 -5.85 2.72 13.06
CA ILE A 22 -6.84 1.77 13.64
C ILE A 22 -6.26 1.09 14.88
N TYR A 23 -5.01 0.60 14.82
CA TYR A 23 -4.39 -0.05 15.99
C TYR A 23 -4.13 0.94 17.13
N ALA A 24 -3.80 2.20 16.82
CA ALA A 24 -3.71 3.27 17.80
C ALA A 24 -5.05 3.57 18.47
N THR A 25 -6.16 3.59 17.72
CA THR A 25 -7.50 3.79 18.30
C THR A 25 -8.00 2.59 19.10
N LEU A 26 -7.52 1.38 18.82
CA LEU A 26 -7.81 0.16 19.58
C LEU A 26 -6.84 -0.11 20.75
N GLU A 27 -5.92 0.81 21.06
CA GLU A 27 -4.88 0.66 22.11
C GLU A 27 -4.06 -0.65 21.98
N LYS A 28 -3.96 -1.18 20.76
CA LYS A 28 -3.23 -2.42 20.47
C LYS A 28 -1.82 -2.11 19.97
N PRO A 29 -0.85 -3.03 20.19
CA PRO A 29 0.49 -2.86 19.64
C PRO A 29 0.40 -2.78 18.11
N ILE A 30 0.92 -1.68 17.57
CA ILE A 30 0.95 -1.42 16.13
C ILE A 30 1.95 -2.37 15.48
N PRO A 31 1.54 -3.22 14.53
CA PRO A 31 2.44 -4.15 13.85
C PRO A 31 3.22 -3.43 12.73
N TRP A 32 4.16 -2.57 13.12
CA TRP A 32 4.98 -1.74 12.24
C TRP A 32 5.63 -2.49 11.07
N TRP A 33 6.00 -3.75 11.26
CA TRP A 33 6.59 -4.58 10.20
C TRP A 33 5.61 -4.84 9.05
N ARG A 34 4.33 -5.03 9.38
CA ARG A 34 3.26 -5.21 8.38
C ARG A 34 3.02 -3.91 7.62
N ASP A 35 3.00 -2.78 8.33
CA ASP A 35 2.79 -1.46 7.71
C ASP A 35 3.94 -1.09 6.77
N LEU A 36 5.18 -1.38 7.16
CA LEU A 36 6.36 -1.25 6.29
C LEU A 36 6.27 -2.10 5.03
N LEU A 37 5.86 -3.38 5.18
CA LEU A 37 5.69 -4.29 4.03
C LEU A 37 4.54 -3.84 3.10
N MET A 38 3.41 -3.39 3.65
CA MET A 38 2.29 -2.87 2.87
C MET A 38 2.65 -1.58 2.14
N GLY A 39 3.37 -0.67 2.81
CA GLY A 39 3.89 0.56 2.19
C GLY A 39 4.85 0.26 1.05
N ALA A 40 5.81 -0.66 1.26
CA ALA A 40 6.75 -1.10 0.24
C ALA A 40 6.02 -1.76 -0.95
N ALA A 41 5.05 -2.64 -0.69
CA ALA A 41 4.25 -3.28 -1.74
C ALA A 41 3.45 -2.26 -2.55
N GLY A 42 2.85 -1.25 -1.89
CA GLY A 42 2.15 -0.15 -2.55
C GLY A 42 3.08 0.67 -3.45
N ILE A 43 4.28 1.02 -2.97
CA ILE A 43 5.31 1.72 -3.78
C ILE A 43 5.73 0.88 -4.99
N VAL A 44 5.94 -0.44 -4.82
CA VAL A 44 6.29 -1.34 -5.91
C VAL A 44 5.17 -1.42 -6.95
N CYS A 45 3.90 -1.48 -6.54
CA CYS A 45 2.76 -1.43 -7.45
C CYS A 45 2.72 -0.13 -8.25
N VAL A 46 2.94 1.03 -7.60
CA VAL A 46 3.00 2.33 -8.29
C VAL A 46 4.20 2.41 -9.23
N TYR A 47 5.37 1.92 -8.82
CA TYR A 47 6.58 1.86 -9.65
C TYR A 47 6.36 1.00 -10.91
N LEU A 48 5.78 -0.19 -10.77
CA LEU A 48 5.44 -1.05 -11.90
C LEU A 48 4.43 -0.38 -12.83
N LEU A 49 3.48 0.37 -12.28
CA LEU A 49 2.50 1.12 -13.07
C LEU A 49 3.16 2.23 -13.89
N VAL A 50 4.13 2.95 -13.32
CA VAL A 50 4.91 3.97 -14.03
C VAL A 50 5.82 3.32 -15.09
N LYS A 51 6.51 2.24 -14.73
CA LYS A 51 7.45 1.52 -15.61
C LYS A 51 6.74 0.89 -16.81
N TYR A 52 5.63 0.18 -16.59
CA TYR A 52 4.86 -0.49 -17.65
C TYR A 52 3.74 0.39 -18.20
N ARG A 53 3.70 1.69 -17.89
CA ARG A 53 2.68 2.62 -18.41
C ARG A 53 2.58 2.62 -19.93
N ARG A 54 3.71 2.42 -20.61
CA ARG A 54 3.85 2.45 -22.08
C ARG A 54 3.61 1.10 -22.76
N ASP A 55 3.79 -0.01 -22.05
CA ASP A 55 3.59 -1.38 -22.55
C ASP A 55 2.19 -1.94 -22.26
N LEU A 56 1.50 -1.41 -21.24
CA LEU A 56 0.11 -1.75 -20.88
C LEU A 56 -0.91 -0.89 -21.62
#